data_AF-A0A6I3IHU3-F1
#
_entry.id   AF-A0A6I3IHU3-F1
#
_cell.length_a   1.000
_cell.length_b   1.000
_cell.length_c   1.000
_cell.angle_alpha   90.00
_cell.angle_beta   90.00
_cell.angle_gamma   90.00
#
_symmetry.space_group_name_H-M   'P 1'
#
loop_
_entity.id
_entity.type
_entity.pdbx_description
1 polymer ?
#
loop_
_entity_poly.entity_id
_entity_poly.type
_entity_poly.pdbx_seq_one_letter_code
_entity_poly.pdbx_strand_id
1 'polypeptide(L)'
;MGEHMDCSNFMEHVFEYLDGEMTESDCEIFARHLQECPPCLDEYQRDQALKALIRRSCGCEEAPVQLRTQIIASFTSITVEYGR
;
A
#
# COMPACT_ATOMS: atom_id res chain seq x y z
N MET A 1 22.28 -5.71 -9.62
CA MET A 1 23.29 -4.86 -8.94
C MET A 1 22.83 -4.77 -7.50
N GLY A 2 23.48 -5.52 -6.60
CA GLY A 2 23.23 -5.57 -5.15
C GLY A 2 21.78 -5.44 -4.67
N GLU A 3 21.00 -6.52 -4.68
CA GLU A 3 19.68 -6.61 -4.02
C GLU A 3 19.84 -6.68 -2.49
N HIS A 4 20.41 -5.63 -1.90
CA HIS A 4 20.54 -5.49 -0.46
C HIS A 4 19.92 -4.17 -0.05
N MET A 5 18.84 -4.26 0.71
CA MET A 5 18.13 -3.11 1.25
C MET A 5 18.88 -2.55 2.46
N ASP A 6 19.28 -1.28 2.38
CA ASP A 6 19.81 -0.56 3.53
C ASP A 6 18.68 0.11 4.34
N CYS A 7 19.00 0.55 5.56
CA CYS A 7 18.00 1.14 6.46
C CYS A 7 17.39 2.43 5.88
N SER A 8 18.15 3.21 5.10
CA SER A 8 17.65 4.46 4.52
C SER A 8 16.59 4.18 3.46
N ASN A 9 16.89 3.27 2.54
CA ASN A 9 15.98 2.84 1.48
C ASN A 9 14.76 2.11 2.06
N PHE A 10 14.94 1.34 3.14
CA PHE A 10 13.82 0.78 3.88
C PHE A 10 12.87 1.87 4.39
N MET A 11 13.39 2.90 5.05
CA MET A 11 12.58 3.99 5.60
C MET A 11 11.89 4.83 4.52
N GLU A 12 12.52 4.99 3.35
CA GLU A 12 11.89 5.69 2.21
C GLU A 12 10.69 4.93 1.63
N HIS A 13 10.75 3.60 1.60
CA HIS A 13 9.71 2.76 0.96
C HIS A 13 8.83 1.98 1.97
N VAL A 14 8.97 2.21 3.28
CA VAL A 14 8.20 1.49 4.33
C VAL A 14 6.69 1.66 4.15
N PHE A 15 6.24 2.81 3.66
CA PHE A 15 4.83 3.06 3.42
C PHE A 15 4.29 2.30 2.21
N GLU A 16 5.05 2.20 1.13
CA GLU A 16 4.70 1.38 -0.05
C GLU A 16 4.56 -0.08 0.34
N TYR A 17 5.48 -0.59 1.19
CA TYR A 17 5.39 -1.93 1.74
C TYR A 17 4.14 -2.11 2.63
N LEU A 18 3.84 -1.13 3.50
CA LEU A 18 2.66 -1.15 4.36
C LEU A 18 1.32 -1.06 3.59
N ASP A 19 1.30 -0.37 2.46
CA ASP A 19 0.11 -0.22 1.60
C ASP A 19 -0.04 -1.34 0.57
N GLY A 20 0.98 -2.20 0.42
CA GLY A 20 0.97 -3.31 -0.52
C GLY A 20 1.19 -2.86 -1.98
N GLU A 21 1.90 -1.75 -2.18
CA GLU A 21 2.16 -1.14 -3.49
C GLU A 21 3.47 -1.63 -4.13
N MET A 22 4.18 -2.55 -3.47
CA MET A 22 5.46 -3.10 -3.94
C MET A 22 5.30 -4.39 -4.75
N THR A 23 6.30 -4.71 -5.56
CA THR A 23 6.37 -6.00 -6.24
C THR A 23 6.64 -7.14 -5.25
N GLU A 24 6.32 -8.38 -5.64
CA GLU A 24 6.58 -9.56 -4.79
C GLU A 24 8.08 -9.72 -4.48
N SER A 25 8.95 -9.50 -5.47
CA SER A 25 10.40 -9.53 -5.28
C SER A 25 10.89 -8.48 -4.28
N ASP A 26 10.34 -7.26 -4.33
CA ASP A 26 10.75 -6.20 -3.39
C ASP A 26 10.23 -6.49 -1.98
N CYS A 27 9.03 -7.07 -1.86
CA CYS A 27 8.47 -7.52 -0.59
C CYS A 27 9.37 -8.56 0.11
N GLU A 28 9.96 -9.49 -0.64
CA GLU A 28 10.89 -10.49 -0.09
C GLU A 28 12.17 -9.84 0.47
N ILE A 29 12.71 -8.85 -0.25
CA ILE A 29 13.90 -8.11 0.18
C ILE A 29 13.59 -7.30 1.45
N PHE A 30 12.44 -6.63 1.50
CA PHE A 30 11.92 -5.91 2.66
C PHE A 30 11.76 -6.83 3.89
N ALA A 31 11.13 -7.99 3.68
CA ALA A 31 10.90 -8.97 4.74
C ALA A 31 12.22 -9.50 5.31
N ARG A 32 13.23 -9.76 4.47
CA ARG A 32 14.56 -10.14 4.91
C ARG A 32 15.22 -9.04 5.75
N HIS A 33 15.18 -7.78 5.29
CA HIS A 33 15.73 -6.65 6.05
C HIS A 33 15.10 -6.54 7.45
N LEU A 34 13.77 -6.68 7.55
CA LEU A 34 13.05 -6.66 8.83
C LEU A 34 13.49 -7.78 9.80
N GLN A 35 13.83 -8.96 9.29
CA GLN A 35 14.32 -10.07 10.11
C GLN A 35 15.74 -9.83 10.64
N GLU A 36 16.57 -9.14 9.87
CA GLU A 36 17.99 -8.92 10.17
C GLU A 36 18.25 -7.58 10.88
N CYS A 37 17.29 -6.65 10.86
CA CYS A 37 17.44 -5.28 11.35
C CYS A 37 16.37 -4.91 12.40
N PRO A 38 16.61 -5.19 13.70
CA PRO A 38 15.72 -4.80 14.79
C PRO A 38 15.31 -3.31 14.85
N PRO A 39 16.18 -2.32 14.55
CA PRO A 39 15.75 -0.93 14.59
C PRO A 39 14.71 -0.61 13.50
N CYS A 40 14.86 -1.12 12.28
CA CYS A 40 13.86 -0.94 11.23
C CYS A 40 12.54 -1.67 11.53
N LEU A 41 12.60 -2.80 12.25
CA LEU A 41 11.40 -3.47 12.73
C LEU A 41 10.62 -2.62 13.76
N ASP A 42 11.31 -1.93 14.66
CA ASP A 42 10.66 -1.01 15.61
C ASP A 42 9.96 0.13 14.86
N GLU A 43 10.66 0.79 13.93
CA GLU A 43 10.08 1.84 13.08
C GLU A 43 8.84 1.36 12.33
N TYR A 44 8.93 0.20 11.67
CA TYR A 44 7.81 -0.43 10.96
C TYR A 44 6.61 -0.68 11.87
N GLN A 45 6.82 -1.19 13.08
CA GLN A 45 5.75 -1.43 14.04
C GLN A 45 5.10 -0.12 14.51
N ARG A 46 5.88 0.95 14.67
CA ARG A 46 5.34 2.28 15.00
C ARG A 46 4.48 2.84 13.87
N ASP A 47 4.93 2.74 12.62
CA ASP A 47 4.15 3.20 11.47
C ASP A 47 2.89 2.35 11.26
N GLN A 48 2.97 1.04 11.48
CA GLN A 48 1.81 0.16 11.47
C GLN A 48 0.78 0.55 12.54
N ALA A 49 1.23 0.83 13.77
CA ALA A 49 0.37 1.29 14.85
C ALA A 49 -0.26 2.66 14.53
N LEU A 50 0.50 3.57 13.91
CA LEU A 50 0.01 4.86 13.45
C LEU A 50 -1.07 4.71 12.37
N LYS A 51 -0.85 3.89 11.34
CA LYS A 51 -1.86 3.60 10.31
C LYS A 51 -3.12 2.98 10.91
N ALA A 52 -2.99 2.03 11.85
CA ALA A 52 -4.12 1.45 12.56
C ALA A 52 -4.89 2.51 13.38
N LEU A 53 -4.17 3.46 13.99
CA LEU A 53 -4.72 4.57 14.74
C LEU A 53 -5.50 5.56 13.86
N ILE A 54 -4.97 5.88 12.69
CA ILE A 54 -5.65 6.73 11.69
C ILE A 54 -6.91 6.00 11.21
N ARG A 55 -6.80 4.74 10.80
CA ARG A 55 -7.93 3.95 10.29
C ARG A 55 -9.09 3.87 11.28
N ARG A 56 -8.82 3.63 12.57
CA ARG A 56 -9.91 3.59 13.58
C ARG A 56 -10.57 4.94 13.80
N SER A 57 -9.84 6.04 13.60
CA SER A 57 -10.32 7.39 13.89
C SER A 57 -11.03 8.03 12.70
N CYS A 58 -10.64 7.63 11.48
CA CYS A 58 -11.20 8.10 10.22
C CYS A 58 -12.24 7.16 9.60
N GLY A 59 -12.39 5.93 10.09
CA GLY A 59 -13.32 4.91 9.56
C GLY A 59 -14.80 5.13 9.87
N CYS A 60 -15.20 6.34 10.24
CA CYS A 60 -16.56 6.66 10.70
C CYS A 60 -17.53 7.06 9.57
N GLU A 61 -17.06 7.15 8.32
CA GLU A 61 -17.90 7.52 7.18
C GLU A 61 -17.88 6.40 6.14
N GLU A 62 -19.02 5.73 5.96
CA GLU A 62 -19.21 4.81 4.83
C GLU A 62 -19.13 5.60 3.52
N ALA A 63 -18.40 5.05 2.54
CA ALA A 63 -18.36 5.62 1.20
C ALA A 63 -19.81 5.71 0.65
N PRO A 64 -20.22 6.86 0.08
CA PRO A 64 -21.58 7.04 -0.42
C PRO A 64 -21.96 5.95 -1.43
N VAL A 65 -23.17 5.39 -1.31
CA VAL A 65 -23.68 4.36 -2.22
C VAL A 65 -23.63 4.84 -3.68
N GLN A 66 -23.83 6.13 -3.92
CA GLN A 66 -23.73 6.72 -5.25
C GLN A 66 -22.33 6.55 -5.87
N LEU A 67 -21.26 6.63 -5.08
CA LEU A 67 -19.88 6.44 -5.55
C LEU A 67 -19.69 4.99 -6.02
N ARG A 68 -20.16 4.02 -5.22
CA ARG A 68 -20.13 2.61 -5.60
C ARG A 68 -20.88 2.35 -6.91
N THR A 69 -22.09 2.91 -7.05
CA THR A 69 -22.88 2.77 -8.29
C THR A 69 -22.15 3.34 -9.50
N GLN A 70 -21.53 4.52 -9.37
CA GLN A 70 -20.75 5.13 -10.45
C GLN A 70 -19.55 4.28 -10.86
N ILE A 71 -18.77 3.79 -9.89
CA ILE A 71 -17.60 2.94 -10.15
C ILE A 71 -18.00 1.68 -10.93
N ILE A 72 -19.06 0.98 -10.50
CA ILE A 72 -19.54 -0.23 -11.17
C ILE A 72 -20.02 0.09 -12.60
N ALA A 73 -20.74 1.18 -12.78
CA ALA A 73 -21.21 1.61 -14.10
C ALA A 73 -20.03 1.89 -15.06
N SER A 74 -18.97 2.53 -14.57
CA SER A 74 -17.76 2.80 -15.36
C SER A 74 -17.05 1.53 -15.84
N PHE A 75 -17.01 0.45 -15.04
CA PHE A 75 -16.42 -0.83 -15.47
C PHE A 75 -17.33 -1.64 -16.40
N THR A 76 -18.65 -1.42 -16.33
CA THR A 76 -19.64 -2.22 -17.09
C THR A 76 -19.98 -1.60 -18.44
N SER A 77 -19.64 -0.32 -18.67
CA SER A 77 -19.95 0.38 -19.92
C SER A 77 -18.97 0.00 -21.03
N ILE A 78 -19.48 -0.62 -22.09
CA ILE A 78 -18.72 -0.86 -23.33
C ILE A 78 -18.90 0.36 -24.24
N THR A 79 -17.83 1.12 -24.47
CA THR A 79 -17.81 2.19 -25.46
C THR A 79 -17.59 1.57 -26.85
N VAL A 80 -18.62 1.61 -27.71
CA VAL A 80 -18.49 1.21 -29.12
C VAL A 80 -18.09 2.44 -29.93
N GLU A 81 -16.81 2.56 -30.25
CA GLU A 81 -16.35 3.53 -31.23
C GLU A 81 -16.64 3.00 -32.64
N TYR A 82 -17.60 3.63 -33.33
CA TYR A 82 -17.78 3.44 -34.77
C TYR A 82 -16.74 4.28 -35.50
N GLY A 83 -15.67 3.62 -35.97
CA GLY A 83 -14.65 4.22 -36.81
C GLY A 83 -15.25 4.78 -38.11
N ARG A 84 -14.93 6.04 -38.40
CA ARG A 84 -15.23 6.72 -39.66
C ARG A 84 -14.06 6.57 -40.63
#